data_AF-A0A1I5D6F1-F1
#
_entry.id   AF-A0A1I5D6F1-F1
#
_cell.length_a   1.000
_cell.length_b   1.000
_cell.length_c   1.000
_cell.angle_alpha   90.00
_cell.angle_beta   90.00
_cell.angle_gamma   90.00
#
_symmetry.space_group_name_H-M   'P 1'
#
loop_
_entity.id
_entity.type
_entity.pdbx_description
1 polymer ?
#
loop_
_entity_poly.entity_id
_entity_poly.type
_entity_poly.pdbx_seq_one_letter_code
_entity_poly.pdbx_strand_id
1 'polypeptide(L)'
;MNKYYINQKNKKYYQKIFIKNFPDYKWKTVVADIFFLLAIIAFLALPVMYIVLTDSFEVEVLIEFLGGSVIFGLIPFLIGLLIKDKTFKDLLWNTVNIDYESIEITEDSIIHTWHRKGDQAESMLEYNIHHDYIESVHLDKASKMLTIVGSATITPYENYAAKQVNSQYPAYSTSYKNIEQFFIAVDDTKSEAEIMKLIKAVAEERYSET
;
A
#
# COMPACT_ATOMS: atom_id res chain seq x y z
N MET A 1 20.01 -17.04 -10.12
CA MET A 1 19.08 -16.69 -9.04
C MET A 1 19.33 -15.27 -8.59
N ASN A 2 18.39 -14.36 -8.83
CA ASN A 2 18.54 -12.93 -8.52
C ASN A 2 17.47 -12.50 -7.52
N LYS A 3 17.89 -12.04 -6.32
CA LYS A 3 17.00 -11.59 -5.25
C LYS A 3 17.11 -10.08 -5.03
N TYR A 4 15.96 -9.41 -5.04
CA TYR A 4 15.82 -7.97 -4.96
C TYR A 4 14.94 -7.60 -3.76
N TYR A 5 15.45 -6.72 -2.90
CA TYR A 5 14.73 -6.23 -1.73
C TYR A 5 13.96 -4.96 -2.09
N ILE A 6 12.70 -4.88 -1.68
CA ILE A 6 11.87 -3.71 -1.93
C ILE A 6 12.19 -2.61 -0.91
N ASN A 7 12.55 -1.42 -1.41
CA ASN A 7 12.70 -0.25 -0.57
C ASN A 7 11.32 0.26 -0.13
N GLN A 8 11.04 0.13 1.16
CA GLN A 8 9.75 0.51 1.76
C GLN A 8 9.44 2.02 1.68
N LYS A 9 10.46 2.89 1.62
CA LYS A 9 10.25 4.34 1.44
C LYS A 9 9.79 4.64 0.01
N ASN A 10 10.45 4.07 -0.98
CA ASN A 10 10.08 4.22 -2.39
C ASN A 10 8.71 3.58 -2.65
N LYS A 11 8.44 2.40 -2.07
CA LYS A 11 7.13 1.73 -2.16
C LYS A 11 5.99 2.65 -1.72
N LYS A 12 6.11 3.31 -0.57
CA LYS A 12 5.09 4.24 -0.06
C LYS A 12 4.85 5.42 -1.00
N TYR A 13 5.90 5.93 -1.64
CA TYR A 13 5.78 7.01 -2.62
C TYR A 13 4.99 6.53 -3.86
N TYR A 14 5.36 5.37 -4.39
CA TYR A 14 4.73 4.78 -5.58
C TYR A 14 3.29 4.31 -5.34
N GLN A 15 2.99 3.77 -4.16
CA GLN A 15 1.62 3.48 -3.71
C GLN A 15 0.72 4.71 -3.78
N LYS A 16 1.20 5.88 -3.37
CA LYS A 16 0.45 7.15 -3.49
C LYS A 16 0.23 7.56 -4.94
N ILE A 17 1.16 7.27 -5.85
CA ILE A 17 0.97 7.54 -7.28
C ILE A 17 -0.08 6.59 -7.86
N PHE A 18 0.01 5.30 -7.54
CA PHE A 18 -0.91 4.27 -8.02
C PHE A 18 -2.37 4.59 -7.67
N ILE A 19 -2.65 4.81 -6.38
CA ILE A 19 -4.04 5.05 -5.92
C ILE A 19 -4.65 6.34 -6.46
N LYS A 20 -3.82 7.35 -6.79
CA LYS A 20 -4.31 8.63 -7.34
C LYS A 20 -5.03 8.44 -8.68
N ASN A 21 -4.79 7.34 -9.38
CA ASN A 21 -5.45 7.05 -10.65
C ASN A 21 -6.87 6.50 -10.46
N PHE A 22 -7.23 6.04 -9.25
CA PHE A 22 -8.53 5.44 -8.99
C PHE A 22 -9.61 6.52 -8.74
N PRO A 23 -10.74 6.50 -9.47
CA PRO A 23 -11.84 7.44 -9.26
C PRO A 23 -12.34 7.48 -7.81
N ASP A 24 -12.46 6.30 -7.18
CA ASP A 24 -12.88 6.16 -5.78
C ASP A 24 -11.94 6.86 -4.80
N TYR A 25 -10.62 6.78 -5.04
CA TYR A 25 -9.64 7.49 -4.24
C TYR A 25 -9.80 9.00 -4.38
N LYS A 26 -9.97 9.48 -5.63
CA LYS A 26 -10.16 10.91 -5.91
C LYS A 26 -11.38 11.46 -5.19
N TRP A 27 -12.53 10.80 -5.35
CA TRP A 27 -13.79 11.22 -4.72
C TRP A 27 -13.69 11.26 -3.20
N LYS A 28 -13.21 10.19 -2.57
CA LYS A 28 -13.08 10.13 -1.10
C LYS A 28 -12.04 11.12 -0.56
N THR A 29 -11.00 11.43 -1.35
CA THR A 29 -10.03 12.48 -1.01
C THR A 29 -10.68 13.86 -1.01
N VAL A 30 -11.54 14.18 -1.99
CA VAL A 30 -12.31 15.44 -2.00
C VAL A 30 -13.22 15.53 -0.77
N VAL A 31 -13.92 14.44 -0.42
CA VAL A 31 -14.77 14.41 0.78
C VAL A 31 -13.93 14.69 2.03
N ALA A 32 -12.76 14.06 2.16
CA ALA A 32 -11.85 14.33 3.28
C ALA A 32 -11.35 15.79 3.30
N ASP A 33 -11.06 16.37 2.14
CA ASP A 33 -10.64 17.77 2.03
C ASP A 33 -11.74 18.74 2.45
N ILE A 34 -13.01 18.43 2.17
CA ILE A 34 -14.17 19.20 2.68
C ILE A 34 -14.19 19.14 4.22
N PHE A 35 -13.99 17.98 4.82
CA PHE A 35 -13.90 17.86 6.28
C PHE A 35 -12.73 18.66 6.87
N PHE A 36 -11.56 18.66 6.21
CA PHE A 36 -10.45 19.51 6.63
C PHE A 36 -10.77 21.01 6.50
N LEU A 37 -11.48 21.41 5.45
CA LEU A 37 -11.93 22.78 5.29
C LEU A 37 -12.93 23.20 6.38
N LEU A 38 -13.89 22.32 6.71
CA LEU A 38 -14.81 22.54 7.84
C LEU A 38 -14.07 22.65 9.18
N ALA A 39 -13.01 21.86 9.39
CA ALA A 39 -12.15 21.98 10.55
C ALA A 39 -11.51 23.37 10.63
N ILE A 40 -10.88 23.83 9.55
CA ILE A 40 -10.25 25.15 9.47
C ILE A 40 -11.28 26.26 9.74
N ILE A 41 -12.48 26.15 9.15
CA ILE A 41 -13.57 27.09 9.41
C ILE A 41 -13.95 27.07 10.89
N ALA A 42 -14.12 25.91 11.52
CA ALA A 42 -14.45 25.83 12.94
C ALA A 42 -13.35 26.46 13.83
N PHE A 43 -12.07 26.23 13.52
CA PHE A 43 -10.95 26.83 14.24
C PHE A 43 -10.90 28.36 14.14
N LEU A 44 -11.24 28.92 12.97
CA LEU A 44 -11.08 30.37 12.72
C LEU A 44 -12.38 31.16 12.91
N ALA A 45 -13.51 30.63 12.46
CA ALA A 45 -14.78 31.34 12.47
C ALA A 45 -15.36 31.43 13.88
N LEU A 46 -15.19 30.42 14.75
CA LEU A 46 -15.75 30.46 16.11
C LEU A 46 -15.11 31.57 16.97
N PRO A 47 -13.76 31.72 17.02
CA PRO A 47 -13.14 32.83 17.75
C PRO A 47 -13.43 34.20 17.12
N VAL A 48 -13.47 34.29 15.79
CA VAL A 48 -13.78 35.56 15.09
C VAL A 48 -15.23 35.98 15.34
N MET A 49 -16.19 35.06 15.25
CA MET A 49 -17.60 35.35 15.57
C MET A 49 -17.75 35.80 17.01
N TYR A 50 -17.02 35.21 17.96
CA TYR A 50 -17.03 35.65 19.35
C TYR A 50 -16.60 37.13 19.47
N ILE A 51 -15.43 37.48 18.94
CA ILE A 51 -14.89 38.85 18.99
C ILE A 51 -15.86 39.87 18.36
N VAL A 52 -16.49 39.51 17.24
CA VAL A 52 -17.44 40.39 16.54
C VAL A 52 -18.77 40.54 17.30
N LEU A 53 -19.26 39.49 17.95
CA LEU A 53 -20.56 39.50 18.62
C LEU A 53 -20.52 40.12 20.02
N THR A 54 -19.40 40.04 20.73
CA THR A 54 -19.30 40.57 22.09
C THR A 54 -18.75 41.99 22.16
N ASP A 55 -18.15 42.50 21.06
CA ASP A 55 -17.50 43.82 20.97
C ASP A 55 -16.50 44.07 22.14
N SER A 56 -16.02 42.98 22.75
CA SER A 56 -15.21 42.95 23.96
C SER A 56 -14.10 41.92 23.84
N PHE A 57 -12.91 42.28 24.33
CA PHE A 57 -11.73 41.43 24.29
C PHE A 57 -11.44 40.86 25.68
N GLU A 58 -12.40 40.12 26.24
CA GLU A 58 -12.21 39.41 27.50
C GLU A 58 -11.40 38.14 27.27
N VAL A 59 -10.19 38.12 27.85
CA VAL A 59 -9.21 37.05 27.63
C VAL A 59 -9.69 35.69 28.14
N GLU A 60 -10.37 35.64 29.28
CA GLU A 60 -10.89 34.38 29.85
C GLU A 60 -11.94 33.72 28.95
N VAL A 61 -12.89 34.50 28.44
CA VAL A 61 -13.95 33.99 27.57
C VAL A 61 -13.40 33.65 26.18
N LEU A 62 -12.40 34.40 25.68
CA LEU A 62 -11.68 34.06 24.45
C LEU A 62 -10.97 32.71 24.58
N ILE A 63 -10.38 32.38 25.74
CA ILE A 63 -9.74 31.09 26.00
C ILE A 63 -10.77 29.95 25.98
N GLU A 64 -11.95 30.15 26.59
CA GLU A 64 -13.03 29.15 26.55
C GLU A 64 -13.55 28.91 25.13
N PHE A 65 -13.72 29.98 24.34
CA PHE A 65 -14.11 29.89 22.94
C PHE A 65 -13.04 29.24 22.07
N LEU A 66 -11.76 29.54 22.32
CA LEU A 66 -10.65 28.85 21.67
C LEU A 66 -10.69 27.36 22.00
N GLY A 67 -10.89 26.97 23.26
CA GLY A 67 -11.05 25.59 23.67
C GLY A 67 -12.20 24.88 22.95
N GLY A 68 -13.37 25.52 22.86
CA GLY A 68 -14.50 25.03 22.09
C GLY A 68 -14.19 24.86 20.61
N SER A 69 -13.56 25.87 19.99
CA SER A 69 -13.16 25.83 18.57
C SER A 69 -12.18 24.70 18.26
N VAL A 70 -11.29 24.36 19.20
CA VAL A 70 -10.40 23.22 19.07
C VAL A 70 -11.18 21.91 19.02
N ILE A 71 -12.13 21.70 19.93
CA ILE A 71 -12.93 20.47 19.94
C ILE A 71 -13.77 20.37 18.66
N PHE A 72 -14.45 21.44 18.27
CA PHE A 72 -15.29 21.45 17.06
C PHE A 72 -14.48 21.34 15.77
N GLY A 73 -13.24 21.82 15.74
CA GLY A 73 -12.33 21.64 14.61
C GLY A 73 -11.69 20.26 14.55
N LEU A 74 -11.39 19.65 15.70
CA LEU A 74 -10.76 18.33 15.78
C LEU A 74 -11.66 17.22 15.23
N ILE A 75 -12.97 17.27 15.49
CA ILE A 75 -13.90 16.23 15.03
C ILE A 75 -13.88 16.08 13.49
N PRO A 76 -14.20 17.13 12.69
CA PRO A 76 -14.13 17.03 11.23
C PRO A 76 -12.71 16.76 10.74
N PHE A 77 -11.66 17.28 11.40
CA PHE A 77 -10.28 16.94 11.05
C PHE A 77 -10.01 15.43 11.17
N LEU A 78 -10.40 14.80 12.28
CA LEU A 78 -10.23 13.37 12.50
C LEU A 78 -11.04 12.54 11.49
N ILE A 79 -12.26 12.97 11.16
CA ILE A 79 -13.08 12.31 10.13
C ILE A 79 -12.37 12.35 8.77
N GLY A 80 -11.86 13.51 8.35
CA GLY A 80 -11.10 13.65 7.11
C GLY A 80 -9.85 12.76 7.08
N LEU A 81 -9.12 12.68 8.20
CA LEU A 81 -7.96 11.82 8.34
C LEU A 81 -8.32 10.33 8.18
N LEU A 82 -9.38 9.88 8.87
CA LEU A 82 -9.85 8.50 8.82
C LEU A 82 -10.34 8.10 7.44
N ILE A 83 -11.03 9.00 6.71
CA ILE A 83 -11.45 8.75 5.33
C ILE A 83 -10.23 8.54 4.42
N LYS A 84 -9.20 9.39 4.51
CA LYS A 84 -7.98 9.24 3.70
C LYS A 84 -7.23 7.95 4.03
N ASP A 85 -7.02 7.65 5.31
CA ASP A 85 -6.29 6.46 5.74
C ASP A 85 -7.04 5.17 5.38
N LYS A 86 -8.35 5.12 5.64
CA LYS A 86 -9.17 3.96 5.28
C LYS A 86 -9.20 3.74 3.77
N THR A 87 -9.41 4.79 2.99
CA THR A 87 -9.43 4.67 1.52
C THR A 87 -8.09 4.20 0.97
N PHE A 88 -6.98 4.70 1.53
CA PHE A 88 -5.64 4.25 1.17
C PHE A 88 -5.48 2.76 1.44
N LYS A 89 -5.88 2.28 2.63
CA LYS A 89 -5.76 0.87 3.03
C LYS A 89 -6.68 -0.04 2.22
N ASP A 90 -7.93 0.36 1.98
CA ASP A 90 -8.91 -0.44 1.22
C ASP A 90 -8.42 -0.70 -0.21
N LEU A 91 -7.82 0.30 -0.86
CA LEU A 91 -7.32 0.18 -2.24
C LEU A 91 -5.97 -0.55 -2.36
N LEU A 92 -5.22 -0.66 -1.26
CA LEU A 92 -3.88 -1.24 -1.25
C LEU A 92 -3.78 -2.43 -0.29
N TRP A 93 -4.89 -3.06 0.08
CA TRP A 93 -5.00 -3.98 1.22
C TRP A 93 -3.90 -5.07 1.24
N ASN A 94 -3.52 -5.61 0.08
CA ASN A 94 -2.47 -6.64 -0.06
C ASN A 94 -1.03 -6.12 -0.03
N THR A 95 -0.82 -4.81 -0.14
CA THR A 95 0.51 -4.20 -0.24
C THR A 95 0.86 -3.27 0.93
N VAL A 96 -0.08 -3.04 1.85
CA VAL A 96 0.10 -2.23 3.07
C VAL A 96 0.44 -3.08 4.28
N ASN A 97 1.04 -2.45 5.30
CA ASN A 97 1.48 -3.11 6.54
C ASN A 97 2.49 -4.23 6.31
N ILE A 98 3.41 -4.05 5.37
CA ILE A 98 4.52 -4.98 5.10
C ILE A 98 5.81 -4.35 5.62
N ASP A 99 6.51 -5.07 6.51
CA ASP A 99 7.77 -4.61 7.10
C ASP A 99 8.98 -5.06 6.27
N TYR A 100 8.89 -6.26 5.69
CA TYR A 100 9.90 -6.83 4.80
C TYR A 100 9.25 -7.38 3.54
N GLU A 101 9.88 -7.14 2.39
CA GLU A 101 9.40 -7.61 1.10
C GLU A 101 10.57 -7.79 0.13
N SER A 102 10.55 -8.87 -0.64
CA SER A 102 11.53 -9.16 -1.66
C SER A 102 10.91 -9.88 -2.85
N ILE A 103 11.52 -9.72 -4.01
CA ILE A 103 11.24 -10.50 -5.21
C ILE A 103 12.50 -11.28 -5.55
N GLU A 104 12.34 -12.56 -5.80
CA GLU A 104 13.39 -13.45 -6.27
C GLU A 104 12.98 -14.01 -7.62
N ILE A 105 13.89 -13.92 -8.58
CA ILE A 105 13.69 -14.42 -9.95
C ILE A 105 14.66 -15.57 -10.15
N THR A 106 14.11 -16.74 -10.39
CA THR A 106 14.84 -17.95 -10.75
C THR A 106 14.77 -18.15 -12.26
N GLU A 107 15.32 -19.26 -12.75
CA GLU A 107 15.18 -19.64 -14.17
C GLU A 107 13.71 -19.92 -14.48
N ASP A 108 13.03 -20.68 -13.62
CA ASP A 108 11.68 -21.19 -13.91
C ASP A 108 10.56 -20.46 -13.16
N SER A 109 10.86 -19.52 -12.27
CA SER A 109 9.84 -18.93 -11.40
C SER A 109 10.11 -17.52 -10.91
N ILE A 110 9.03 -16.85 -10.53
CA ILE A 110 9.03 -15.56 -9.83
C ILE A 110 8.47 -15.80 -8.44
N ILE A 111 9.27 -15.47 -7.42
CA ILE A 111 8.94 -15.66 -6.01
C ILE A 111 8.84 -14.29 -5.35
N HIS A 112 7.67 -13.97 -4.81
CA HIS A 112 7.46 -12.77 -4.00
C HIS A 112 7.31 -13.19 -2.54
N THR A 113 8.15 -12.64 -1.68
CA THR A 113 8.17 -12.96 -0.24
C THR A 113 7.90 -11.70 0.56
N TRP A 114 7.01 -11.78 1.55
CA TRP A 114 6.76 -10.66 2.46
C TRP A 114 6.48 -11.10 3.89
N HIS A 115 6.72 -10.16 4.80
CA HIS A 115 6.41 -10.27 6.23
C HIS A 115 5.53 -9.08 6.63
N ARG A 116 4.37 -9.34 7.24
CA ARG A 116 3.47 -8.27 7.66
C ARG A 116 3.87 -7.74 9.03
N LYS A 117 3.62 -6.45 9.21
CA LYS A 117 3.81 -5.77 10.47
C LYS A 117 2.88 -6.36 11.54
N GLY A 118 3.48 -6.85 12.62
CA GLY A 118 2.76 -7.46 13.74
C GLY A 118 2.69 -9.00 13.68
N ASP A 119 3.19 -9.61 12.62
CA ASP A 119 3.39 -11.06 12.58
C ASP A 119 4.58 -11.46 13.47
N GLN A 120 4.71 -12.76 13.77
CA GLN A 120 5.89 -13.29 14.46
C GLN A 120 7.14 -13.03 13.61
N ALA A 121 8.25 -12.64 14.25
CA ALA A 121 9.45 -12.10 13.59
C ALA A 121 10.06 -13.02 12.50
N GLU A 122 9.76 -14.32 12.52
CA GLU A 122 10.27 -15.30 11.57
C GLU A 122 9.22 -15.80 10.56
N SER A 123 7.96 -15.40 10.73
CA SER A 123 6.87 -15.82 9.85
C SER A 123 6.89 -15.00 8.55
N MET A 124 6.74 -15.68 7.42
CA MET A 124 6.68 -15.03 6.11
C MET A 124 5.63 -15.71 5.24
N LEU A 125 5.10 -14.96 4.28
CA LEU A 125 4.30 -15.48 3.18
C LEU A 125 5.17 -15.47 1.92
N GLU A 126 5.17 -16.60 1.22
CA GLU A 126 5.86 -16.75 -0.05
C GLU A 126 4.82 -17.05 -1.14
N TYR A 127 4.90 -16.31 -2.23
CA TYR A 127 4.06 -16.44 -3.40
C TYR A 127 4.95 -16.82 -4.58
N ASN A 128 4.83 -18.07 -5.03
CA ASN A 128 5.67 -18.62 -6.09
C ASN A 128 4.84 -18.86 -7.36
N ILE A 129 5.24 -18.20 -8.45
CA ILE A 129 4.64 -18.32 -9.78
C ILE A 129 5.64 -19.01 -10.70
N HIS A 130 5.35 -20.24 -11.10
CA HIS A 130 6.15 -20.94 -12.13
C HIS A 130 5.90 -20.30 -13.51
N HIS A 131 6.89 -20.32 -14.39
CA HIS A 131 6.83 -19.70 -15.71
C HIS A 131 5.66 -20.22 -16.55
N ASP A 132 5.40 -21.53 -16.50
CA ASP A 132 4.25 -22.18 -17.15
C ASP A 132 2.90 -21.57 -16.77
N TYR A 133 2.81 -21.04 -15.55
CA TYR A 133 1.57 -20.49 -15.00
C TYR A 133 1.48 -18.97 -15.13
N ILE A 134 2.46 -18.31 -15.75
CA ILE A 134 2.39 -16.88 -16.06
C ILE A 134 1.54 -16.70 -17.32
N GLU A 135 0.41 -16.00 -17.19
CA GLU A 135 -0.43 -15.62 -18.32
C GLU A 135 -0.02 -14.27 -18.91
N SER A 136 0.29 -13.29 -18.05
CA SER A 136 0.75 -11.99 -18.50
C SER A 136 1.48 -11.23 -17.40
N VAL A 137 2.33 -10.30 -17.82
CA VAL A 137 3.06 -9.38 -16.95
C VAL A 137 2.83 -7.95 -17.42
N HIS A 138 2.42 -7.08 -16.51
CA HIS A 138 2.23 -5.66 -16.77
C HIS A 138 3.00 -4.81 -15.76
N LEU A 139 3.72 -3.79 -16.23
CA LEU A 139 4.33 -2.79 -15.38
C LEU A 139 3.71 -1.42 -15.66
N ASP A 140 3.06 -0.85 -14.66
CA ASP A 140 2.75 0.58 -14.66
C ASP A 140 4.05 1.35 -14.40
N LYS A 141 4.59 2.00 -15.44
CA LYS A 141 5.84 2.76 -15.34
C LYS A 141 5.75 3.96 -14.41
N ALA A 142 4.57 4.57 -14.26
CA ALA A 142 4.39 5.76 -13.45
C ALA A 142 4.36 5.40 -11.96
N SER A 143 3.67 4.32 -11.61
CA SER A 143 3.56 3.87 -10.23
C SER A 143 4.50 2.74 -9.86
N LYS A 144 5.37 2.28 -10.77
CA LYS A 144 6.27 1.11 -10.59
C LYS A 144 5.56 -0.14 -10.07
N MET A 145 4.28 -0.28 -10.40
CA MET A 145 3.46 -1.41 -9.96
C MET A 145 3.59 -2.52 -10.99
N LEU A 146 4.16 -3.65 -10.57
CA LEU A 146 4.12 -4.87 -11.37
C LEU A 146 2.85 -5.63 -11.05
N THR A 147 2.16 -6.03 -12.09
CA THR A 147 1.02 -6.94 -12.03
C THR A 147 1.39 -8.19 -12.79
N ILE A 148 1.35 -9.34 -12.13
CA ILE A 148 1.50 -10.65 -12.76
C ILE A 148 0.15 -11.33 -12.70
N VAL A 149 -0.36 -11.75 -13.86
CA VAL A 149 -1.59 -12.55 -13.97
C VAL A 149 -1.18 -13.99 -14.21
N GLY A 150 -1.62 -14.90 -13.35
CA GLY A 150 -1.25 -16.31 -13.44
C GLY A 150 -1.81 -17.16 -12.31
N SER A 151 -1.30 -18.39 -12.19
CA SER A 151 -1.56 -19.25 -11.03
C SER A 151 -0.30 -19.37 -10.17
N ALA A 152 -0.50 -19.40 -8.86
CA ALA A 152 0.61 -19.40 -7.91
C ALA A 152 0.37 -20.33 -6.73
N THR A 153 1.48 -20.75 -6.13
CA THR A 153 1.47 -21.45 -4.86
C THR A 153 1.77 -20.47 -3.74
N ILE A 154 0.89 -20.42 -2.75
CA ILE A 154 1.06 -19.59 -1.56
C ILE A 154 1.52 -20.50 -0.42
N THR A 155 2.68 -20.20 0.13
CA THR A 155 3.27 -20.93 1.25
C THR A 155 3.41 -20.02 2.46
N PRO A 156 2.58 -20.20 3.50
CA PRO A 156 2.75 -19.52 4.78
C PRO A 156 3.79 -20.26 5.63
N TYR A 157 4.89 -19.58 5.94
CA TYR A 157 5.92 -20.07 6.84
C TYR A 157 5.69 -19.55 8.26
N GLU A 158 5.79 -20.43 9.24
CA GLU A 158 5.86 -20.06 10.66
C GLU A 158 7.28 -19.63 11.02
N ASN A 159 8.29 -20.35 10.50
CA ASN A 159 9.70 -19.95 10.54
C ASN A 159 10.29 -20.10 9.14
N TYR A 160 10.56 -18.96 8.49
CA TYR A 160 11.09 -18.92 7.13
C TYR A 160 12.53 -19.44 7.03
N ALA A 161 13.37 -19.17 8.03
CA ALA A 161 14.77 -19.61 8.05
C ALA A 161 14.90 -21.13 8.16
N ALA A 162 14.03 -21.76 8.96
CA ALA A 162 13.94 -23.21 9.09
C ALA A 162 13.07 -23.87 7.99
N LYS A 163 12.49 -23.07 7.07
CA LYS A 163 11.50 -23.51 6.09
C LYS A 163 10.33 -24.31 6.71
N GLN A 164 9.98 -23.98 7.95
CA GLN A 164 8.86 -24.58 8.67
C GLN A 164 7.55 -23.95 8.19
N VAL A 165 6.77 -24.73 7.45
CA VAL A 165 5.42 -24.33 6.98
C VAL A 165 4.47 -24.30 8.17
N ASN A 166 3.57 -23.33 8.18
CA ASN A 166 2.54 -23.23 9.21
C ASN A 166 1.63 -24.47 9.17
N SER A 167 1.59 -25.22 10.27
CA SER A 167 0.82 -26.47 10.36
C SER A 167 -0.70 -26.26 10.33
N GLN A 168 -1.18 -25.07 10.73
CA GLN A 168 -2.60 -24.71 10.71
C GLN A 168 -3.07 -24.23 9.33
N TYR A 169 -2.14 -23.70 8.54
CA TYR A 169 -2.40 -23.18 7.20
C TYR A 169 -1.38 -23.81 6.25
N PRO A 170 -1.60 -25.04 5.74
CA PRO A 170 -0.65 -25.67 4.83
C PRO A 170 -0.53 -24.87 3.52
N ALA A 171 0.59 -25.04 2.82
CA ALA A 171 0.77 -24.47 1.49
C ALA A 171 -0.40 -24.85 0.59
N TYR A 172 -0.97 -23.87 -0.10
CA TYR A 172 -2.10 -24.09 -0.99
C TYR A 172 -1.80 -23.50 -2.36
N SER A 173 -1.99 -24.33 -3.38
CA SER A 173 -2.07 -23.87 -4.76
C SER A 173 -3.48 -23.34 -4.98
N THR A 174 -3.60 -22.06 -5.31
CA THR A 174 -4.86 -21.52 -5.80
C THR A 174 -4.77 -21.48 -7.32
N SER A 175 -5.48 -22.39 -7.98
CA SER A 175 -5.56 -22.51 -9.44
C SER A 175 -6.49 -21.46 -10.09
N TYR A 176 -6.94 -20.47 -9.33
CA TYR A 176 -7.66 -19.33 -9.89
C TYR A 176 -6.66 -18.41 -10.60
N LYS A 177 -7.13 -17.69 -11.63
CA LYS A 177 -6.38 -16.55 -12.20
C LYS A 177 -6.17 -15.53 -11.08
N ASN A 178 -5.01 -15.60 -10.44
CA ASN A 178 -4.62 -14.63 -9.44
C ASN A 178 -3.96 -13.46 -10.17
N ILE A 179 -4.35 -12.26 -9.75
CA ILE A 179 -3.69 -11.02 -10.13
C ILE A 179 -2.85 -10.63 -8.93
N GLU A 180 -1.57 -11.02 -8.96
CA GLU A 180 -0.64 -10.58 -7.93
C GLU A 180 -0.07 -9.22 -8.32
N GLN A 181 0.00 -8.35 -7.32
CA GLN A 181 0.20 -6.93 -7.52
C GLN A 181 1.21 -6.45 -6.49
N PHE A 182 2.46 -6.26 -6.93
CA PHE A 182 3.55 -5.81 -6.07
C PHE A 182 4.35 -4.68 -6.71
N PHE A 183 4.93 -3.83 -5.87
CA PHE A 183 5.68 -2.67 -6.31
C PHE A 183 7.14 -3.05 -6.49
N ILE A 184 7.68 -2.85 -7.70
CA ILE A 184 9.13 -2.93 -7.95
C ILE A 184 9.72 -1.58 -7.55
N ALA A 185 9.83 -1.35 -6.25
CA ALA A 185 10.41 -0.14 -5.68
C ALA A 185 11.80 -0.43 -5.12
N VAL A 186 12.74 -0.81 -5.99
CA VAL A 186 14.13 -1.10 -5.61
C VAL A 186 14.97 0.17 -5.57
N ASP A 187 16.16 0.13 -4.94
CA ASP A 187 17.00 1.32 -4.71
C ASP A 187 17.62 1.93 -5.99
N ASP A 188 17.75 1.16 -7.08
CA ASP A 188 18.33 1.62 -8.35
C ASP A 188 17.38 1.37 -9.54
N THR A 189 17.14 2.42 -10.33
CA THR A 189 16.43 2.36 -11.62
C THR A 189 17.05 1.40 -12.64
N LYS A 190 18.38 1.18 -12.61
CA LYS A 190 19.03 0.17 -13.45
C LYS A 190 18.60 -1.24 -13.05
N SER A 191 18.46 -1.48 -11.74
CA SER A 191 17.93 -2.75 -11.22
C SER A 191 16.46 -2.94 -11.60
N GLU A 192 15.64 -1.90 -11.65
CA GLU A 192 14.25 -2.02 -12.12
C GLU A 192 14.17 -2.52 -13.58
N ALA A 193 14.98 -1.96 -14.48
CA ALA A 193 15.01 -2.38 -15.88
C ALA A 193 15.51 -3.82 -16.05
N GLU A 194 16.49 -4.21 -15.24
CA GLU A 194 17.02 -5.57 -15.18
C GLU A 194 15.97 -6.57 -14.68
N ILE A 195 15.29 -6.26 -13.56
CA ILE A 195 14.17 -7.04 -13.02
C ILE A 195 13.11 -7.27 -14.09
N MET A 196 12.72 -6.21 -14.80
CA MET A 196 11.72 -6.33 -15.86
C MET A 196 12.18 -7.20 -17.03
N LYS A 197 13.47 -7.12 -17.40
CA LYS A 197 14.02 -7.98 -18.44
C LYS A 197 14.00 -9.45 -18.01
N LEU A 198 14.37 -9.73 -16.77
CA LEU A 198 14.37 -11.09 -16.21
C LEU A 198 12.95 -11.64 -16.12
N ILE A 199 11.99 -10.87 -15.58
CA ILE A 199 10.59 -11.28 -15.49
C ILE A 199 10.00 -11.58 -16.87
N LYS A 200 10.33 -10.75 -17.88
CA LYS A 200 9.89 -10.99 -19.26
C LYS A 200 10.52 -12.23 -19.86
N ALA A 201 11.81 -12.46 -19.65
CA ALA A 201 12.47 -13.67 -20.12
C ALA A 201 11.79 -14.94 -19.55
N VAL A 202 11.53 -14.96 -18.24
CA VAL A 202 10.79 -16.05 -17.58
C VAL A 202 9.38 -16.20 -18.16
N ALA A 203 8.67 -15.09 -18.43
CA ALA A 203 7.33 -15.15 -19.02
C ALA A 203 7.32 -15.53 -20.51
N GLU A 204 8.39 -15.26 -21.26
CA GLU A 204 8.51 -15.48 -22.71
C GLU A 204 9.00 -16.90 -23.07
N GLU A 205 9.75 -17.59 -22.20
CA GLU A 205 10.19 -18.98 -22.40
C GLU A 205 9.03 -19.96 -22.69
N ARG A 206 7.83 -19.65 -22.17
CA ARG A 206 6.57 -20.32 -22.53
C ARG A 206 6.31 -20.38 -24.04
N TYR A 207 6.72 -19.37 -24.81
CA TYR A 207 6.42 -19.26 -26.24
C TYR A 207 7.52 -19.82 -27.15
N SER A 208 8.68 -20.20 -26.60
CA SER A 208 9.77 -20.82 -27.39
C SER A 208 9.68 -22.35 -27.49
N GLU A 209 8.85 -22.99 -26.69
CA GLU A 209 8.67 -24.46 -26.67
C GLU A 209 7.35 -24.94 -27.31
N THR A 210 6.65 -24.08 -28.07
CA THR A 210 5.47 -24.44 -28.89
C THR A 210 5.75 -24.27 -30.38
#